data_AF-A0A7J7I4T9-F1
#
_entry.id   AF-A0A7J7I4T9-F1
#
_cell.length_a   1.000
_cell.length_b   1.000
_cell.length_c   1.000
_cell.angle_alpha   90.00
_cell.angle_beta   90.00
_cell.angle_gamma   90.00
#
_symmetry.space_group_name_H-M   'P 1'
#
loop_
_entity.id
_entity.type
_entity.pdbx_description
1 polymer ?
#
loop_
_entity_poly.entity_id
_entity_poly.type
_entity_poly.pdbx_seq_one_letter_code
_entity_poly.pdbx_strand_id
1 'polypeptide(L)'
;METGIVCRARAAFLPCVSSQHSTSLVSPSSISPSFSSKSLKSSSLFGESLRIMPKVSVKVSKTKNSSLVTRCEIGDSLEEFLNKATPDKGLIRLMVCMGEALRTIAFKVRTASCGGTACVNSFGDEQLAVDMLADKLLFEALTFSHYCKYACSEEVPELQDMGGPAQGGFSVAFDPLDGSSIVDTNFTVGTIFGVWPGDKLTGVTGRDQVAAAMGIYGPRTTYVLALKDIPGTHEFLLLDEGKWIHVKDTTEIGEGKMFSPGNLRATFDNPDYDKLINYYVREKYTLRYTGGMVPDVNQIIVKEKGIFTNVTSPSSKAKLRLLFEVAPLGFLIEKAGGYSSDGKQSVLDKVIVNLDDRTQVAYGSKNEIIRFEETLYGSSRLKAGGVPVGAAAFEQENKKWQGSIGGIVEAPIHKVWEIVSQTNRLPEWMPMVERCTDLAGDDGVPGYVRLVSGFMFPQHDGDKSWIKERLVSMDPKSHSYVYRMEASNVGLDGSVNSLKLVDYGDDSTLVDWTFELNPLEGACEDSIVDYLGFLYKSCIKKIEGAIEASAKQKIG
;
A
#
# COMPACT_ATOMS: atom_id res chain seq x y z
N MET A 1 -3.84 -43.63 64.35
CA MET A 1 -3.45 -43.60 62.92
C MET A 1 -3.52 -42.14 62.45
N GLU A 2 -2.52 -41.28 62.64
CA GLU A 2 -1.06 -41.50 62.74
C GLU A 2 -0.52 -42.32 61.56
N THR A 3 0.55 -41.93 60.85
CA THR A 3 1.66 -41.05 61.21
C THR A 3 2.07 -40.12 60.06
N GLY A 4 2.80 -39.03 60.39
CA GLY A 4 3.74 -38.38 59.47
C GLY A 4 5.17 -38.60 59.96
N ILE A 5 6.18 -38.46 59.10
CA ILE A 5 7.61 -38.44 59.48
C ILE A 5 8.33 -37.29 58.81
N VAL A 6 9.08 -36.54 59.62
CA VAL A 6 10.05 -35.51 59.27
C VAL A 6 11.45 -36.09 59.48
N CYS A 7 12.43 -35.73 58.63
CA CYS A 7 13.84 -35.95 58.93
C CYS A 7 14.61 -34.62 59.03
N ARG A 8 15.19 -34.39 60.21
CA ARG A 8 16.14 -33.31 60.56
C ARG A 8 17.56 -33.87 60.72
N ALA A 9 18.57 -33.06 60.42
CA ALA A 9 19.82 -32.94 61.19
C ALA A 9 20.35 -31.50 60.97
N ARG A 10 20.39 -30.61 61.98
CA ARG A 10 21.37 -30.47 63.10
C ARG A 10 22.77 -30.00 62.61
N ALA A 11 23.48 -29.07 63.27
CA ALA A 11 23.17 -28.13 64.39
C ALA A 11 24.34 -27.12 64.60
N ALA A 12 24.20 -26.25 65.62
CA ALA A 12 25.18 -25.31 66.21
C ALA A 12 25.35 -23.93 65.52
N PHE A 13 25.51 -22.76 66.15
CA PHE A 13 25.34 -22.17 67.51
C PHE A 13 26.45 -21.09 67.66
N LEU A 14 26.10 -19.79 67.48
CA LEU A 14 26.46 -18.55 68.23
C LEU A 14 27.88 -18.32 68.86
N PRO A 15 28.30 -17.09 69.28
CA PRO A 15 27.65 -15.74 69.22
C PRO A 15 28.56 -14.53 68.80
N CYS A 16 27.95 -13.34 68.78
CA CYS A 16 28.45 -11.94 68.94
C CYS A 16 29.94 -11.58 69.02
N VAL A 17 30.34 -10.49 68.33
CA VAL A 17 31.02 -9.30 68.91
C VAL A 17 30.56 -8.01 68.19
N SER A 18 30.37 -6.92 68.93
CA SER A 18 30.15 -5.55 68.42
C SER A 18 31.43 -4.71 68.46
N SER A 19 31.59 -3.75 67.54
CA SER A 19 32.35 -2.53 67.84
C SER A 19 31.76 -1.29 67.18
N GLN A 20 31.67 -0.23 67.98
CA GLN A 20 31.42 1.13 67.52
C GLN A 20 32.74 1.73 67.02
N HIS A 21 32.69 2.73 66.13
CA HIS A 21 33.29 4.04 66.42
C HIS A 21 32.83 5.11 65.42
N SER A 22 32.68 6.32 65.94
CA SER A 22 32.17 7.51 65.25
C SER A 22 33.10 8.71 65.47
N THR A 23 33.46 9.42 64.40
CA THR A 23 34.02 10.78 64.39
C THR A 23 33.71 11.37 63.00
N SER A 24 32.77 12.32 62.84
CA SER A 24 32.77 13.75 63.22
C SER A 24 33.47 14.69 62.24
N LEU A 25 32.65 15.44 61.49
CA LEU A 25 32.81 16.85 61.06
C LEU A 25 34.01 17.24 60.17
N VAL A 26 33.71 17.97 59.08
CA VAL A 26 34.03 19.40 58.86
C VAL A 26 33.69 19.82 57.41
N SER A 27 32.94 20.91 57.27
CA SER A 27 32.83 21.79 56.07
C SER A 27 33.39 23.17 56.46
N PRO A 28 33.86 24.07 55.55
CA PRO A 28 33.29 24.50 54.26
C PRO A 28 34.34 24.40 53.11
N SER A 29 34.39 25.16 51.99
CA SER A 29 33.71 26.39 51.50
C SER A 29 33.70 26.51 49.95
N SER A 30 32.99 27.53 49.44
CA SER A 30 32.80 27.89 48.03
C SER A 30 33.89 28.81 47.45
N ILE A 31 34.28 28.62 46.18
CA ILE A 31 34.92 29.64 45.33
C ILE A 31 34.40 29.54 43.88
N SER A 32 33.98 30.67 43.30
CA SER A 32 33.65 30.83 41.87
C SER A 32 34.85 31.32 41.06
N PRO A 33 34.80 31.28 39.73
CA PRO A 33 35.09 32.52 39.00
C PRO A 33 34.13 32.82 37.84
N SER A 34 34.07 34.11 37.48
CA SER A 34 33.21 34.73 36.47
C SER A 34 34.05 35.36 35.32
N PHE A 35 33.37 35.95 34.32
CA PHE A 35 33.91 36.70 33.16
C PHE A 35 34.56 35.87 32.03
N SER A 36 34.48 36.24 30.74
CA SER A 36 33.75 37.33 30.06
C SER A 36 33.54 37.05 28.55
N SER A 37 32.65 37.81 27.93
CA SER A 37 32.35 37.82 26.49
C SER A 37 33.43 38.49 25.62
N LYS A 38 33.70 37.95 24.42
CA LYS A 38 34.13 38.75 23.26
C LYS A 38 33.49 38.26 21.95
N SER A 39 33.12 39.24 21.12
CA SER A 39 32.58 39.05 19.78
C SER A 39 33.70 38.94 18.73
N LEU A 40 33.40 38.26 17.62
CA LEU A 40 34.11 38.44 16.35
C LEU A 40 33.10 38.54 15.21
N LYS A 41 33.25 39.56 14.37
CA LYS A 41 32.47 39.78 13.15
C LYS A 41 33.31 39.45 11.91
N SER A 42 32.62 38.92 10.91
CA SER A 42 32.82 39.09 9.45
C SER A 42 34.12 39.70 8.92
N SER A 43 34.71 39.02 7.93
CA SER A 43 35.37 39.66 6.81
C SER A 43 34.83 39.09 5.49
N SER A 44 34.37 39.97 4.60
CA SER A 44 34.07 39.67 3.20
C SER A 44 35.18 40.26 2.31
N LEU A 45 35.47 39.61 1.18
CA LEU A 45 36.46 40.10 0.21
C LEU A 45 35.98 39.86 -1.24
N PHE A 46 35.64 40.96 -1.91
CA PHE A 46 35.47 41.17 -3.37
C PHE A 46 34.47 40.28 -4.16
N GLY A 47 33.72 40.77 -5.16
CA GLY A 47 33.52 42.14 -5.64
C GLY A 47 33.26 42.23 -7.17
N GLU A 48 32.03 42.59 -7.58
CA GLU A 48 31.66 43.21 -8.90
C GLU A 48 31.91 42.42 -10.22
N SER A 49 31.19 42.63 -11.36
CA SER A 49 29.89 43.27 -11.66
C SER A 49 29.36 42.86 -13.06
N LEU A 50 28.02 42.84 -13.20
CA LEU A 50 27.15 42.98 -14.40
C LEU A 50 27.64 42.68 -15.84
N ARG A 51 26.85 41.85 -16.56
CA ARG A 51 26.44 42.12 -17.96
C ARG A 51 25.03 41.54 -18.27
N ILE A 52 24.38 42.05 -19.32
CA ILE A 52 22.91 42.13 -19.46
C ILE A 52 22.43 41.74 -20.89
N MET A 53 21.17 41.26 -21.01
CA MET A 53 20.31 41.07 -22.23
C MET A 53 20.52 39.84 -23.14
N PRO A 54 19.50 39.38 -23.90
CA PRO A 54 18.05 39.71 -23.87
C PRO A 54 17.10 38.49 -23.76
N LYS A 55 15.81 38.78 -23.50
CA LYS A 55 14.68 37.82 -23.53
C LYS A 55 14.14 37.63 -24.95
N VAL A 56 13.59 36.45 -25.24
CA VAL A 56 12.53 36.27 -26.24
C VAL A 56 11.22 35.94 -25.51
N SER A 57 10.11 36.54 -25.95
CA SER A 57 8.80 36.44 -25.33
C SER A 57 7.79 35.94 -26.37
N VAL A 58 7.20 34.77 -26.14
CA VAL A 58 5.99 34.34 -26.87
C VAL A 58 4.80 34.45 -25.92
N LYS A 59 3.83 35.30 -26.29
CA LYS A 59 2.54 35.39 -25.61
C LYS A 59 1.58 34.38 -26.24
N VAL A 60 0.95 33.53 -25.44
CA VAL A 60 -0.30 32.85 -25.80
C VAL A 60 -1.38 33.23 -24.78
N SER A 61 -2.62 33.36 -25.26
CA SER A 61 -3.75 33.94 -24.54
C SER A 61 -4.29 33.02 -23.42
N LYS A 62 -4.94 33.63 -22.43
CA LYS A 62 -5.54 32.94 -21.28
C LYS A 62 -6.84 32.23 -21.64
N THR A 63 -7.01 31.03 -21.10
CA THR A 63 -8.30 30.57 -20.56
C THR A 63 -8.10 30.31 -19.07
N LYS A 64 -8.79 31.09 -18.22
CA LYS A 64 -8.78 30.89 -16.76
C LYS A 64 -9.84 29.84 -16.40
N ASN A 65 -9.41 28.74 -15.79
CA ASN A 65 -10.06 28.15 -14.60
C ASN A 65 -9.27 26.92 -14.13
N SER A 66 -8.31 27.13 -13.24
CA SER A 66 -7.84 26.11 -12.30
C SER A 66 -7.51 26.80 -10.98
N SER A 67 -7.94 26.20 -9.87
CA SER A 67 -7.50 26.59 -8.53
C SER A 67 -6.00 26.31 -8.42
N LEU A 68 -5.24 27.31 -7.97
CA LEU A 68 -3.82 27.15 -7.64
C LEU A 68 -3.70 26.37 -6.32
N VAL A 69 -3.86 25.05 -6.38
CA VAL A 69 -3.34 24.15 -5.34
C VAL A 69 -1.83 24.08 -5.57
N THR A 70 -1.05 24.68 -4.68
CA THR A 70 0.40 24.51 -4.67
C THR A 70 0.67 23.03 -4.42
N ARG A 71 1.31 22.36 -5.38
CA ARG A 71 1.57 20.91 -5.27
C ARG A 71 2.47 20.64 -4.07
N CYS A 72 2.07 19.70 -3.22
CA CYS A 72 2.95 19.11 -2.22
C CYS A 72 4.05 18.32 -2.93
N GLU A 73 5.30 18.49 -2.52
CA GLU A 73 6.46 17.91 -3.19
C GLU A 73 7.25 17.02 -2.23
N ILE A 74 7.90 15.98 -2.76
CA ILE A 74 8.85 15.16 -2.00
C ILE A 74 10.06 16.04 -1.68
N GLY A 75 10.48 16.06 -0.41
CA GLY A 75 11.52 16.95 0.12
C GLY A 75 11.00 18.15 0.93
N ASP A 76 9.70 18.47 0.86
CA ASP A 76 9.07 19.47 1.74
C ASP A 76 9.23 19.08 3.22
N SER A 77 9.37 20.05 4.12
CA SER A 77 9.18 19.81 5.55
C SER A 77 7.71 19.49 5.88
N LEU A 78 7.45 18.89 7.04
CA LEU A 78 6.08 18.69 7.54
C LEU A 78 5.27 20.00 7.56
N GLU A 79 5.87 21.10 8.01
CA GLU A 79 5.23 22.41 8.02
C GLU A 79 4.97 22.95 6.61
N GLU A 80 5.94 22.82 5.70
CA GLU A 80 5.80 23.25 4.31
C GLU A 80 4.70 22.46 3.59
N PHE A 81 4.68 21.14 3.76
CA PHE A 81 3.61 20.27 3.29
C PHE A 81 2.26 20.70 3.86
N LEU A 82 2.12 20.82 5.19
CA LEU A 82 0.83 21.11 5.83
C LEU A 82 0.28 22.49 5.42
N ASN A 83 1.13 23.50 5.25
CA ASN A 83 0.73 24.83 4.75
C ASN A 83 0.32 24.83 3.27
N LYS A 84 0.83 23.90 2.44
CA LYS A 84 0.36 23.69 1.06
C LYS A 84 -0.94 22.87 1.03
N ALA A 85 -1.07 21.91 1.95
CA ALA A 85 -2.09 20.88 1.97
C ALA A 85 -3.43 21.33 2.60
N THR A 86 -3.43 22.27 3.55
CA THR A 86 -4.68 22.79 4.14
C THR A 86 -4.57 24.26 4.54
N PRO A 87 -5.63 25.09 4.39
CA PRO A 87 -5.68 26.43 4.96
C PRO A 87 -5.97 26.46 6.47
N ASP A 88 -6.32 25.32 7.07
CA ASP A 88 -6.71 25.23 8.48
C ASP A 88 -5.47 25.29 9.41
N LYS A 89 -5.24 26.49 9.95
CA LYS A 89 -4.14 26.77 10.89
C LYS A 89 -4.23 25.98 12.19
N GLY A 90 -5.44 25.59 12.62
CA GLY A 90 -5.64 24.77 13.81
C GLY A 90 -5.16 23.34 13.55
N LEU A 91 -5.56 22.76 12.41
CA LEU A 91 -5.12 21.44 11.99
C LEU A 91 -3.60 21.40 11.74
N ILE A 92 -3.04 22.40 11.06
CA ILE A 92 -1.57 22.52 10.88
C ILE A 92 -0.87 22.50 12.25
N ARG A 93 -1.31 23.34 13.19
CA ARG A 93 -0.71 23.43 14.54
C ARG A 93 -0.80 22.11 15.30
N LEU A 94 -1.96 21.44 15.26
CA LEU A 94 -2.17 20.16 15.91
C LEU A 94 -1.26 19.08 15.32
N MET A 95 -1.23 18.91 13.99
CA MET A 95 -0.42 17.87 13.33
C MET A 95 1.10 18.07 13.52
N VAL A 96 1.58 19.31 13.64
CA VAL A 96 2.97 19.62 14.01
C VAL A 96 3.25 19.29 15.47
N CYS A 97 2.36 19.67 16.40
CA CYS A 97 2.50 19.31 17.82
C CYS A 97 2.53 17.79 18.03
N MET A 98 1.69 17.02 17.31
CA MET A 98 1.75 15.56 17.35
C MET A 98 3.08 15.03 16.81
N GLY A 99 3.59 15.58 15.69
CA GLY A 99 4.92 15.22 15.17
C GLY A 99 6.07 15.45 16.17
N GLU A 100 5.96 16.44 17.06
CA GLU A 100 6.91 16.67 18.15
C GLU A 100 6.82 15.62 19.27
N ALA A 101 5.61 15.17 19.63
CA ALA A 101 5.42 14.04 20.53
C ALA A 101 6.02 12.76 19.93
N LEU A 102 5.70 12.43 18.68
CA LEU A 102 6.22 11.23 18.00
C LEU A 102 7.76 11.23 17.94
N ARG A 103 8.38 12.38 17.68
CA ARG A 103 9.85 12.56 17.70
C ARG A 103 10.43 12.23 19.07
N THR A 104 9.75 12.67 20.13
CA THR A 104 10.17 12.45 21.52
C THR A 104 9.97 10.99 21.95
N ILE A 105 8.82 10.38 21.61
CA ILE A 105 8.51 8.96 21.87
C ILE A 105 9.56 8.07 21.19
N ALA A 106 9.89 8.32 19.93
CA ALA A 106 10.91 7.58 19.20
C ALA A 106 12.27 7.53 19.91
N PHE A 107 12.70 8.66 20.50
CA PHE A 107 13.93 8.72 21.30
C PHE A 107 13.78 7.95 22.62
N LYS A 108 12.62 8.03 23.27
CA LYS A 108 12.32 7.35 24.54
C LYS A 108 12.25 5.83 24.40
N VAL A 109 11.65 5.32 23.33
CA VAL A 109 11.66 3.90 22.96
C VAL A 109 13.10 3.44 22.67
N ARG A 110 13.83 4.17 21.80
CA ARG A 110 15.22 3.84 21.41
C ARG A 110 16.21 3.75 22.58
N THR A 111 15.95 4.47 23.68
CA THR A 111 16.83 4.56 24.86
C THR A 111 16.22 3.96 26.12
N ALA A 112 15.11 3.22 26.01
CA ALA A 112 14.44 2.60 27.14
C ALA A 112 15.33 1.54 27.81
N SER A 113 15.23 1.42 29.13
CA SER A 113 15.79 0.30 29.88
C SER A 113 14.78 -0.84 29.88
N CYS A 114 15.11 -1.93 29.19
CA CYS A 114 14.27 -3.13 29.11
C CYS A 114 14.71 -4.11 30.22
N GLY A 115 13.88 -4.32 31.24
CA GLY A 115 14.24 -5.16 32.37
C GLY A 115 13.05 -5.60 33.24
N GLY A 116 13.00 -6.88 33.58
CA GLY A 116 11.90 -7.44 34.38
C GLY A 116 10.61 -7.54 33.56
N THR A 117 9.57 -6.80 33.96
CA THR A 117 8.21 -6.90 33.40
C THR A 117 7.81 -5.71 32.52
N ALA A 118 8.71 -4.76 32.25
CA ALA A 118 8.40 -3.57 31.45
C ALA A 118 9.65 -2.98 30.78
N CYS A 119 9.42 -2.17 29.73
CA CYS A 119 10.42 -1.27 29.16
C CYS A 119 10.17 0.14 29.68
N VAL A 120 11.18 0.78 30.27
CA VAL A 120 10.99 2.01 31.05
C VAL A 120 11.97 3.13 30.65
N ASN A 121 11.51 4.38 30.69
CA ASN A 121 12.34 5.58 30.48
C ASN A 121 11.87 6.71 31.43
N SER A 122 12.66 7.77 31.56
CA SER A 122 12.35 8.89 32.47
C SER A 122 11.49 9.96 31.81
N PHE A 123 10.53 10.53 32.54
CA PHE A 123 9.77 11.71 32.15
C PHE A 123 9.66 12.67 33.34
N GLY A 124 10.19 13.88 33.20
CA GLY A 124 10.50 14.73 34.36
C GLY A 124 11.41 13.98 35.33
N ASP A 125 11.01 13.91 36.59
CA ASP A 125 11.70 13.17 37.66
C ASP A 125 11.17 11.71 37.84
N GLU A 126 10.16 11.28 37.08
CA GLU A 126 9.54 9.95 37.18
C GLU A 126 10.15 8.94 36.21
N GLN A 127 10.21 7.66 36.60
CA GLN A 127 10.51 6.54 35.71
C GLN A 127 9.19 5.82 35.38
N LEU A 128 8.84 5.76 34.09
CA LEU A 128 7.56 5.25 33.61
C LEU A 128 7.78 4.16 32.57
N ALA A 129 6.79 3.27 32.43
CA ALA A 129 6.70 2.39 31.26
C ALA A 129 6.50 3.23 29.99
N VAL A 130 7.05 2.78 28.86
CA VAL A 130 7.13 3.58 27.63
C VAL A 130 5.77 3.88 26.98
N ASP A 131 4.77 3.05 27.23
CA ASP A 131 3.36 3.25 26.90
C ASP A 131 2.76 4.45 27.65
N MET A 132 2.78 4.42 28.98
CA MET A 132 2.32 5.51 29.86
C MET A 132 3.13 6.80 29.67
N LEU A 133 4.38 6.70 29.21
CA LEU A 133 5.20 7.86 28.85
C LEU A 133 4.72 8.47 27.52
N ALA A 134 4.45 7.65 26.51
CA ALA A 134 3.90 8.10 25.24
C ALA A 134 2.52 8.74 25.42
N ASP A 135 1.68 8.16 26.26
CA ASP A 135 0.37 8.68 26.65
C ASP A 135 0.46 10.12 27.20
N LYS A 136 1.31 10.35 28.21
CA LYS A 136 1.57 11.70 28.77
C LYS A 136 2.04 12.69 27.69
N LEU A 137 3.00 12.28 26.84
CA LEU A 137 3.53 13.15 25.77
C LEU A 137 2.47 13.57 24.75
N LEU A 138 1.52 12.69 24.42
CA LEU A 138 0.46 12.96 23.46
C LEU A 138 -0.60 13.90 24.06
N PHE A 139 -1.03 13.68 25.30
CA PHE A 139 -1.91 14.63 26.01
C PHE A 139 -1.27 16.02 26.16
N GLU A 140 0.03 16.10 26.49
CA GLU A 140 0.75 17.37 26.54
C GLU A 140 0.79 18.06 25.16
N ALA A 141 1.15 17.35 24.09
CA ALA A 141 1.17 17.91 22.75
C ALA A 141 -0.20 18.41 22.27
N LEU A 142 -1.27 17.70 22.60
CA LEU A 142 -2.64 18.12 22.32
C LEU A 142 -3.02 19.38 23.11
N THR A 143 -2.60 19.49 24.37
CA THR A 143 -2.78 20.71 25.18
C THR A 143 -1.99 21.90 24.61
N PHE A 144 -0.71 21.70 24.24
CA PHE A 144 0.16 22.71 23.61
C PHE A 144 -0.25 23.09 22.17
N SER A 145 -1.13 22.32 21.54
CA SER A 145 -1.74 22.72 20.26
C SER A 145 -2.68 23.91 20.44
N HIS A 146 -3.40 23.99 21.58
CA HIS A 146 -4.54 24.86 21.86
C HIS A 146 -5.77 24.69 20.92
N TYR A 147 -5.76 23.69 20.03
CA TYR A 147 -6.87 23.39 19.11
C TYR A 147 -7.59 22.07 19.40
N CYS A 148 -7.07 21.24 20.32
CA CYS A 148 -7.77 20.05 20.79
C CYS A 148 -8.76 20.42 21.90
N LYS A 149 -10.04 20.04 21.75
CA LYS A 149 -11.08 20.16 22.77
C LYS A 149 -11.10 18.93 23.69
N TYR A 150 -11.25 17.73 23.12
CA TYR A 150 -11.20 16.48 23.87
C TYR A 150 -10.16 15.52 23.30
N ALA A 151 -9.39 14.92 24.19
CA ALA A 151 -8.48 13.83 23.88
C ALA A 151 -8.95 12.54 24.56
N CYS A 152 -8.72 11.39 23.93
CA CYS A 152 -9.03 10.07 24.48
C CYS A 152 -7.93 9.07 24.11
N SER A 153 -7.44 8.32 25.09
CA SER A 153 -6.39 7.33 24.93
C SER A 153 -6.96 5.92 25.02
N GLU A 154 -6.34 4.95 24.34
CA GLU A 154 -6.62 3.54 24.57
C GLU A 154 -6.38 3.12 26.04
N GLU A 155 -5.31 3.62 26.66
CA GLU A 155 -4.88 3.24 28.01
C GLU A 155 -5.88 3.68 29.09
N VAL A 156 -6.49 4.85 28.88
CA VAL A 156 -7.53 5.43 29.73
C VAL A 156 -8.66 5.94 28.82
N PRO A 157 -9.65 5.09 28.47
CA PRO A 157 -10.70 5.38 27.49
C PRO A 157 -11.80 6.28 28.06
N GLU A 158 -11.39 7.45 28.55
CA GLU A 158 -12.22 8.54 29.05
C GLU A 158 -11.92 9.83 28.26
N LEU A 159 -12.90 10.74 28.14
CA LEU A 159 -12.70 12.02 27.47
C LEU A 159 -12.01 13.01 28.41
N GLN A 160 -10.80 13.43 28.07
CA GLN A 160 -10.04 14.45 28.80
C GLN A 160 -10.12 15.80 28.07
N ASP A 161 -10.46 16.87 28.79
CA ASP A 161 -10.57 18.22 28.25
C ASP A 161 -9.19 18.88 28.08
N MET A 162 -8.78 19.12 26.84
CA MET A 162 -7.48 19.72 26.50
C MET A 162 -7.52 21.25 26.42
N GLY A 163 -8.68 21.87 26.71
CA GLY A 163 -8.83 23.32 26.82
C GLY A 163 -8.98 24.09 25.50
N GLY A 164 -8.92 23.43 24.35
CA GLY A 164 -9.17 24.03 23.04
C GLY A 164 -10.67 24.30 22.75
N PRO A 165 -10.98 24.96 21.63
CA PRO A 165 -12.35 25.36 21.29
C PRO A 165 -13.16 24.20 20.72
N ALA A 166 -14.45 24.12 21.07
CA ALA A 166 -15.37 23.17 20.45
C ALA A 166 -15.68 23.55 18.99
N GLN A 167 -15.97 24.84 18.71
CA GLN A 167 -16.18 25.32 17.35
C GLN A 167 -14.85 25.70 16.70
N GLY A 168 -14.48 25.05 15.59
CA GLY A 168 -13.21 25.29 14.89
C GLY A 168 -11.98 24.69 15.57
N GLY A 169 -12.18 23.82 16.58
CA GLY A 169 -11.17 22.91 17.08
C GLY A 169 -11.53 21.45 16.79
N PHE A 170 -10.81 20.54 17.44
CA PHE A 170 -10.80 19.12 17.12
C PHE A 170 -10.94 18.26 18.36
N SER A 171 -11.38 17.02 18.21
CA SER A 171 -11.21 15.97 19.21
C SER A 171 -10.32 14.87 18.64
N VAL A 172 -9.44 14.31 19.47
CA VAL A 172 -8.40 13.36 19.04
C VAL A 172 -8.50 12.08 19.85
N ALA A 173 -8.51 10.93 19.16
CA ALA A 173 -8.35 9.63 19.80
C ALA A 173 -7.04 8.99 19.36
N PHE A 174 -6.34 8.33 20.29
CA PHE A 174 -5.05 7.71 20.00
C PHE A 174 -4.80 6.40 20.76
N ASP A 175 -4.06 5.50 20.14
CA ASP A 175 -3.28 4.46 20.81
C ASP A 175 -1.85 5.00 20.98
N PRO A 176 -1.36 5.18 22.21
CA PRO A 176 -0.07 5.81 22.46
C PRO A 176 1.11 4.95 22.02
N LEU A 177 1.03 3.62 22.11
CA LEU A 177 2.15 2.72 21.78
C LEU A 177 1.72 1.29 21.40
N ASP A 178 1.12 1.13 20.22
CA ASP A 178 0.92 -0.16 19.54
C ASP A 178 2.22 -1.00 19.59
N GLY A 179 2.10 -2.21 20.14
CA GLY A 179 3.23 -3.12 20.31
C GLY A 179 4.13 -2.83 21.52
N SER A 180 3.74 -1.98 22.48
CA SER A 180 4.48 -1.70 23.73
C SER A 180 5.06 -2.97 24.41
N SER A 181 4.27 -4.05 24.45
CA SER A 181 4.64 -5.34 25.02
C SER A 181 5.77 -6.12 24.31
N ILE A 182 6.22 -5.69 23.12
CA ILE A 182 7.31 -6.32 22.35
C ILE A 182 8.50 -5.38 22.11
N VAL A 183 8.57 -4.24 22.79
CA VAL A 183 9.70 -3.29 22.73
C VAL A 183 11.02 -3.95 23.14
N ASP A 184 11.00 -4.88 24.10
CA ASP A 184 12.15 -5.66 24.55
C ASP A 184 12.73 -6.56 23.45
N THR A 185 11.90 -7.05 22.52
CA THR A 185 12.32 -7.83 21.35
C THR A 185 12.96 -6.98 20.25
N ASN A 186 12.93 -5.64 20.38
CA ASN A 186 13.39 -4.66 19.39
C ASN A 186 12.70 -4.80 18.02
N PHE A 187 11.44 -5.26 18.03
CA PHE A 187 10.55 -5.18 16.88
C PHE A 187 10.04 -3.75 16.69
N THR A 188 9.58 -3.43 15.47
CA THR A 188 8.98 -2.11 15.19
C THR A 188 7.64 -1.98 15.94
N VAL A 189 7.47 -0.85 16.60
CA VAL A 189 6.26 -0.45 17.35
C VAL A 189 5.80 0.93 16.85
N GLY A 190 4.66 1.45 17.30
CA GLY A 190 4.17 2.74 16.80
C GLY A 190 3.10 3.41 17.64
N THR A 191 2.66 4.59 17.23
CA THR A 191 1.53 5.34 17.80
C THR A 191 0.50 5.53 16.71
N ILE A 192 -0.80 5.41 17.00
CA ILE A 192 -1.91 5.65 16.06
C ILE A 192 -2.76 6.80 16.58
N PHE A 193 -3.20 7.72 15.71
CA PHE A 193 -4.24 8.68 16.10
C PHE A 193 -5.15 9.13 14.95
N GLY A 194 -6.41 9.43 15.31
CA GLY A 194 -7.42 10.04 14.44
C GLY A 194 -7.84 11.41 14.96
N VAL A 195 -8.13 12.34 14.04
CA VAL A 195 -8.52 13.73 14.35
C VAL A 195 -9.91 13.99 13.79
N TRP A 196 -10.88 14.24 14.65
CA TRP A 196 -12.25 14.61 14.32
C TRP A 196 -12.49 16.11 14.53
N PRO A 197 -13.32 16.78 13.73
CA PRO A 197 -13.72 18.15 13.99
C PRO A 197 -14.71 18.22 15.16
N GLY A 198 -14.61 19.26 15.99
CA GLY A 198 -15.56 19.50 17.07
C GLY A 198 -15.22 18.79 18.39
N ASP A 199 -16.25 18.49 19.16
CA ASP A 199 -16.22 18.13 20.58
C ASP A 199 -16.70 16.69 20.87
N LYS A 200 -16.60 15.78 19.89
CA LYS A 200 -17.14 14.41 19.99
C LYS A 200 -16.21 13.35 19.42
N LEU A 201 -16.14 12.22 20.13
CA LEU A 201 -15.52 10.97 19.69
C LEU A 201 -16.52 9.79 19.72
N THR A 202 -17.80 10.05 20.00
CA THR A 202 -18.91 9.09 19.89
C THR A 202 -20.07 9.69 19.09
N GLY A 203 -20.87 8.84 18.45
CA GLY A 203 -21.86 9.24 17.45
C GLY A 203 -21.24 9.73 16.13
N VAL A 204 -19.93 9.62 15.99
CA VAL A 204 -19.14 9.92 14.78
C VAL A 204 -18.71 8.64 14.09
N THR A 205 -18.25 8.76 12.85
CA THR A 205 -17.70 7.65 12.04
C THR A 205 -16.24 7.89 11.71
N GLY A 206 -15.52 6.87 11.22
CA GLY A 206 -14.16 7.06 10.71
C GLY A 206 -14.11 7.99 9.48
N ARG A 207 -15.20 8.12 8.72
CA ARG A 207 -15.30 9.02 7.55
C ARG A 207 -15.40 10.50 7.95
N ASP A 208 -15.72 10.80 9.21
CA ASP A 208 -15.80 12.16 9.74
C ASP A 208 -14.43 12.77 10.07
N GLN A 209 -13.38 11.97 10.18
CA GLN A 209 -12.00 12.42 10.40
C GLN A 209 -11.58 13.51 9.39
N VAL A 210 -10.88 14.53 9.89
CA VAL A 210 -10.19 15.57 9.09
C VAL A 210 -8.74 15.18 8.79
N ALA A 211 -8.13 14.40 9.67
CA ALA A 211 -6.82 13.78 9.49
C ALA A 211 -6.74 12.48 10.28
N ALA A 212 -5.85 11.58 9.85
CA ALA A 212 -5.40 10.44 10.65
C ALA A 212 -3.90 10.24 10.39
N ALA A 213 -3.19 9.66 11.35
CA ALA A 213 -1.77 9.37 11.21
C ALA A 213 -1.28 8.27 12.13
N MET A 214 -0.07 7.79 11.83
CA MET A 214 0.70 6.89 12.69
C MET A 214 2.17 7.30 12.75
N GLY A 215 2.76 7.27 13.94
CA GLY A 215 4.20 7.35 14.15
C GLY A 215 4.78 5.94 14.22
N ILE A 216 5.92 5.72 13.56
CA ILE A 216 6.51 4.39 13.40
C ILE A 216 7.92 4.41 13.99
N TYR A 217 8.15 3.55 14.97
CA TYR A 217 9.39 3.45 15.74
C TYR A 217 10.13 2.17 15.37
N GLY A 218 10.71 2.17 14.17
CA GLY A 218 11.52 1.07 13.64
C GLY A 218 13.00 1.45 13.52
N PRO A 219 13.77 0.78 12.64
CA PRO A 219 15.14 1.20 12.30
C PRO A 219 15.19 2.58 11.63
N ARG A 220 14.05 3.06 11.13
CA ARG A 220 13.77 4.45 10.75
C ARG A 220 12.62 4.94 11.63
N THR A 221 12.64 6.21 11.98
CA THR A 221 11.49 6.87 12.61
C THR A 221 10.73 7.61 11.52
N THR A 222 9.48 7.22 11.27
CA THR A 222 8.63 7.84 10.25
C THR A 222 7.28 8.27 10.81
N TYR A 223 6.65 9.23 10.16
CA TYR A 223 5.34 9.78 10.49
C TYR A 223 4.49 9.71 9.21
N VAL A 224 3.51 8.82 9.20
CA VAL A 224 2.65 8.56 8.04
C VAL A 224 1.29 9.16 8.30
N LEU A 225 0.85 10.11 7.47
CA LEU A 225 -0.38 10.87 7.68
C LEU A 225 -1.23 10.97 6.41
N ALA A 226 -2.53 11.16 6.58
CA ALA A 226 -3.44 11.55 5.51
C ALA A 226 -4.39 12.66 5.99
N LEU A 227 -4.78 13.55 5.07
CA LEU A 227 -5.73 14.62 5.31
C LEU A 227 -6.99 14.40 4.47
N LYS A 228 -8.17 14.80 4.97
CA LYS A 228 -9.46 14.57 4.31
C LYS A 228 -9.49 15.09 2.88
N ASP A 229 -9.07 16.33 2.67
CA ASP A 229 -9.26 17.07 1.42
C ASP A 229 -8.11 16.93 0.41
N ILE A 230 -7.02 16.23 0.77
CA ILE A 230 -5.83 16.04 -0.07
C ILE A 230 -5.69 14.57 -0.48
N PRO A 231 -5.48 14.24 -1.77
CA PRO A 231 -5.37 12.86 -2.21
C PRO A 231 -4.07 12.21 -1.71
N GLY A 232 -4.16 10.93 -1.32
CA GLY A 232 -3.02 10.13 -0.90
C GLY A 232 -2.80 10.05 0.61
N THR A 233 -1.80 9.23 0.95
CA THR A 233 -1.21 9.08 2.28
C THR A 233 0.30 9.31 2.16
N HIS A 234 0.85 10.10 3.07
CA HIS A 234 2.15 10.75 2.94
C HIS A 234 3.10 10.30 4.06
N GLU A 235 4.29 9.79 3.71
CA GLU A 235 5.34 9.38 4.65
C GLU A 235 6.35 10.51 4.85
N PHE A 236 6.61 10.86 6.11
CA PHE A 236 7.67 11.75 6.53
C PHE A 236 8.76 10.96 7.26
N LEU A 237 10.03 11.22 6.93
CA LEU A 237 11.19 10.69 7.63
C LEU A 237 11.69 11.71 8.66
N LEU A 238 11.98 11.25 9.88
CA LEU A 238 12.74 12.03 10.85
C LEU A 238 14.23 12.00 10.48
N LEU A 239 14.82 13.18 10.22
CA LEU A 239 16.25 13.35 10.03
C LEU A 239 17.00 13.58 11.36
N ASP A 240 18.33 13.46 11.32
CA ASP A 240 19.20 13.60 12.50
C ASP A 240 19.16 15.00 13.12
N GLU A 241 18.86 16.05 12.32
CA GLU A 241 18.61 17.41 12.81
C GLU A 241 17.24 17.57 13.48
N GLY A 242 16.48 16.48 13.62
CA GLY A 242 15.17 16.44 14.27
C GLY A 242 14.02 16.98 13.42
N LYS A 243 14.19 17.11 12.09
CA LYS A 243 13.14 17.56 11.16
C LYS A 243 12.41 16.41 10.49
N TRP A 244 11.12 16.59 10.25
CA TRP A 244 10.29 15.71 9.44
C TRP A 244 10.32 16.16 7.97
N ILE A 245 10.80 15.31 7.07
CA ILE A 245 10.88 15.57 5.62
C ILE A 245 10.00 14.59 4.85
N HIS A 246 9.19 15.09 3.92
CA HIS A 246 8.31 14.29 3.07
C HIS A 246 9.14 13.39 2.12
N VAL A 247 8.93 12.07 2.16
CA VAL A 247 9.72 11.09 1.40
C VAL A 247 8.92 10.20 0.46
N LYS A 248 7.61 10.03 0.66
CA LYS A 248 6.78 9.15 -0.19
C LYS A 248 5.30 9.57 -0.17
N ASP A 249 4.72 9.70 -1.35
CA ASP A 249 3.27 9.68 -1.58
C ASP A 249 2.78 8.25 -1.84
N THR A 250 1.56 7.92 -1.41
CA THR A 250 0.87 6.67 -1.75
C THR A 250 -0.56 6.99 -2.16
N THR A 251 -0.98 6.59 -3.37
CA THR A 251 -2.32 6.88 -3.92
C THR A 251 -3.03 5.66 -4.52
N GLU A 252 -2.34 4.52 -4.61
CA GLU A 252 -2.88 3.25 -5.09
C GLU A 252 -2.32 2.10 -4.23
N ILE A 253 -3.17 1.11 -3.92
CA ILE A 253 -2.77 -0.18 -3.34
C ILE A 253 -3.24 -1.26 -4.31
N GLY A 254 -2.31 -1.71 -5.17
CA GLY A 254 -2.51 -2.75 -6.16
C GLY A 254 -2.49 -4.16 -5.57
N GLU A 255 -2.75 -5.15 -6.41
CA GLU A 255 -2.80 -6.55 -5.98
C GLU A 255 -1.40 -7.13 -5.69
N GLY A 256 -1.31 -8.10 -4.78
CA GLY A 256 -0.02 -8.73 -4.50
C GLY A 256 -0.02 -9.82 -3.44
N LYS A 257 0.93 -10.74 -3.60
CA LYS A 257 1.07 -11.96 -2.78
C LYS A 257 1.76 -11.70 -1.42
N MET A 258 1.12 -10.93 -0.55
CA MET A 258 1.57 -10.65 0.82
C MET A 258 0.38 -10.64 1.79
N PHE A 259 0.50 -11.34 2.92
CA PHE A 259 -0.56 -11.40 3.94
C PHE A 259 -0.04 -11.26 5.37
N SER A 260 -0.86 -10.67 6.22
CA SER A 260 -0.58 -10.40 7.63
C SER A 260 -1.77 -10.86 8.52
N PRO A 261 -1.75 -12.12 8.99
CA PRO A 261 -2.89 -12.76 9.65
C PRO A 261 -2.90 -12.51 11.17
N GLY A 262 -3.48 -11.38 11.56
CA GLY A 262 -3.93 -11.11 12.92
C GLY A 262 -4.88 -12.18 13.47
N ASN A 263 -4.73 -12.44 14.77
CA ASN A 263 -5.52 -13.42 15.52
C ASN A 263 -5.55 -14.84 14.90
N LEU A 264 -4.46 -15.30 14.25
CA LEU A 264 -4.39 -16.59 13.54
C LEU A 264 -4.93 -17.80 14.34
N ARG A 265 -4.85 -17.80 15.68
CA ARG A 265 -5.49 -18.82 16.55
C ARG A 265 -6.99 -19.06 16.26
N ALA A 266 -7.69 -18.07 15.73
CA ALA A 266 -9.10 -18.12 15.40
C ALA A 266 -9.43 -19.11 14.26
N THR A 267 -8.46 -19.51 13.43
CA THR A 267 -8.71 -20.53 12.38
C THR A 267 -9.05 -21.89 12.97
N PHE A 268 -8.69 -22.17 14.23
CA PHE A 268 -9.00 -23.43 14.89
C PHE A 268 -10.50 -23.69 15.05
N ASP A 269 -11.30 -22.63 15.25
CA ASP A 269 -12.75 -22.69 15.46
C ASP A 269 -13.55 -21.70 14.59
N ASN A 270 -12.91 -21.09 13.58
CA ASN A 270 -13.54 -20.36 12.48
C ASN A 270 -13.08 -20.98 11.13
N PRO A 271 -13.86 -21.90 10.54
CA PRO A 271 -13.47 -22.63 9.33
C PRO A 271 -13.38 -21.72 8.09
N ASP A 272 -14.11 -20.61 8.06
CA ASP A 272 -14.06 -19.66 6.95
C ASP A 272 -12.78 -18.80 7.01
N TYR A 273 -12.30 -18.46 8.21
CA TYR A 273 -10.99 -17.84 8.34
C TYR A 273 -9.86 -18.83 8.02
N ASP A 274 -9.96 -20.09 8.46
CA ASP A 274 -9.01 -21.14 8.08
C ASP A 274 -8.91 -21.33 6.56
N LYS A 275 -10.06 -21.38 5.88
CA LYS A 275 -10.16 -21.42 4.41
C LYS A 275 -9.49 -20.22 3.74
N LEU A 276 -9.61 -19.01 4.30
CA LEU A 276 -8.93 -17.81 3.80
C LEU A 276 -7.41 -17.90 3.95
N ILE A 277 -6.92 -18.34 5.11
CA ILE A 277 -5.48 -18.53 5.35
C ILE A 277 -4.91 -19.63 4.46
N ASN A 278 -5.63 -20.75 4.30
CA ASN A 278 -5.23 -21.85 3.41
C ASN A 278 -5.19 -21.43 1.93
N TYR A 279 -6.01 -20.47 1.50
CA TYR A 279 -5.86 -19.84 0.18
C TYR A 279 -4.49 -19.14 0.06
N TYR A 280 -4.13 -18.25 0.99
CA TYR A 280 -2.86 -17.53 0.94
C TYR A 280 -1.63 -18.47 0.97
N VAL A 281 -1.69 -19.52 1.79
CA VAL A 281 -0.65 -20.56 1.87
C VAL A 281 -0.51 -21.31 0.53
N ARG A 282 -1.62 -21.79 -0.06
CA ARG A 282 -1.60 -22.49 -1.34
C ARG A 282 -1.07 -21.62 -2.48
N GLU A 283 -1.49 -20.35 -2.51
CA GLU A 283 -1.06 -19.39 -3.52
C GLU A 283 0.36 -18.83 -3.27
N LYS A 284 1.06 -19.32 -2.24
CA LYS A 284 2.45 -18.97 -1.88
C LYS A 284 2.63 -17.48 -1.54
N TYR A 285 1.70 -16.90 -0.79
CA TYR A 285 1.81 -15.53 -0.32
C TYR A 285 2.92 -15.38 0.73
N THR A 286 3.58 -14.23 0.72
CA THR A 286 4.60 -13.90 1.72
C THR A 286 3.92 -13.54 3.05
N LEU A 287 4.17 -14.33 4.10
CA LEU A 287 3.74 -14.03 5.46
C LEU A 287 4.60 -12.91 6.07
N ARG A 288 3.95 -11.85 6.57
CA ARG A 288 4.60 -10.80 7.38
C ARG A 288 3.64 -10.30 8.46
N TYR A 289 3.86 -10.74 9.70
CA TYR A 289 3.03 -10.36 10.85
C TYR A 289 3.91 -10.29 12.10
N THR A 290 3.90 -9.15 12.78
CA THR A 290 4.57 -8.93 14.08
C THR A 290 3.58 -8.98 15.24
N GLY A 291 2.31 -8.66 14.99
CA GLY A 291 1.29 -8.46 16.03
C GLY A 291 1.18 -7.03 16.53
N GLY A 292 1.97 -6.10 16.01
CA GLY A 292 1.71 -4.66 16.11
C GLY A 292 0.94 -4.18 14.88
N MET A 293 -0.16 -3.47 15.08
CA MET A 293 -1.02 -2.94 14.02
C MET A 293 -0.28 -1.97 13.09
N VAL A 294 0.57 -1.09 13.64
CA VAL A 294 1.30 -0.07 12.90
C VAL A 294 2.24 -0.68 11.85
N PRO A 295 3.23 -1.53 12.19
CA PRO A 295 4.11 -2.13 11.18
C PRO A 295 3.36 -3.04 10.19
N ASP A 296 2.39 -3.83 10.67
CA ASP A 296 1.69 -4.83 9.87
C ASP A 296 0.71 -4.24 8.86
N VAL A 297 0.18 -3.04 9.13
CA VAL A 297 -0.63 -2.25 8.18
C VAL A 297 0.23 -1.29 7.35
N ASN A 298 1.25 -0.65 7.93
CA ASN A 298 2.13 0.28 7.19
C ASN A 298 2.86 -0.40 6.02
N GLN A 299 3.24 -1.67 6.15
CA GLN A 299 3.84 -2.41 5.04
C GLN A 299 2.94 -2.49 3.79
N ILE A 300 1.61 -2.41 3.94
CA ILE A 300 0.67 -2.40 2.80
C ILE A 300 0.77 -1.07 2.05
N ILE A 301 0.85 0.05 2.78
CA ILE A 301 1.02 1.41 2.23
C ILE A 301 2.40 1.54 1.56
N VAL A 302 3.47 1.09 2.23
CA VAL A 302 4.85 1.19 1.72
C VAL A 302 5.12 0.23 0.54
N LYS A 303 4.45 -0.93 0.49
CA LYS A 303 4.59 -1.91 -0.62
C LYS A 303 3.51 -1.79 -1.69
N GLU A 304 2.54 -0.90 -1.49
CA GLU A 304 1.40 -0.66 -2.39
C GLU A 304 0.63 -1.94 -2.73
N LYS A 305 0.58 -2.91 -1.80
CA LYS A 305 -0.09 -4.20 -1.98
C LYS A 305 -0.22 -5.04 -0.70
N GLY A 306 -1.05 -6.07 -0.78
CA GLY A 306 -1.22 -7.11 0.23
C GLY A 306 -2.43 -6.89 1.13
N ILE A 307 -2.57 -7.75 2.14
CA ILE A 307 -3.77 -7.85 2.98
C ILE A 307 -3.41 -8.10 4.44
N PHE A 308 -3.94 -7.27 5.34
CA PHE A 308 -4.00 -7.52 6.77
C PHE A 308 -5.39 -8.05 7.13
N THR A 309 -5.50 -9.04 8.01
CA THR A 309 -6.77 -9.55 8.53
C THR A 309 -6.70 -9.80 10.03
N ASN A 310 -7.67 -9.36 10.82
CA ASN A 310 -7.84 -9.75 12.22
C ASN A 310 -9.30 -10.17 12.43
N VAL A 311 -9.53 -11.48 12.56
CA VAL A 311 -10.87 -12.10 12.53
C VAL A 311 -11.17 -12.78 13.86
N THR A 312 -12.44 -12.76 14.25
CA THR A 312 -12.91 -13.42 15.49
C THR A 312 -13.28 -14.88 15.30
N SER A 313 -13.39 -15.61 16.40
CA SER A 313 -13.98 -16.94 16.48
C SER A 313 -14.77 -17.09 17.79
N PRO A 314 -15.56 -18.17 17.98
CA PRO A 314 -16.29 -18.40 19.23
C PRO A 314 -15.40 -18.36 20.49
N SER A 315 -14.17 -18.86 20.41
CA SER A 315 -13.18 -18.81 21.49
C SER A 315 -12.31 -17.55 21.49
N SER A 316 -12.30 -16.76 20.41
CA SER A 316 -11.39 -15.63 20.22
C SER A 316 -12.10 -14.33 19.85
N LYS A 317 -12.31 -13.46 20.85
CA LYS A 317 -12.99 -12.16 20.71
C LYS A 317 -12.16 -11.15 19.91
N ALA A 318 -12.86 -10.15 19.33
CA ALA A 318 -12.21 -8.99 18.72
C ALA A 318 -11.34 -8.27 19.77
N LYS A 319 -10.13 -7.88 19.36
CA LYS A 319 -9.19 -7.15 20.22
C LYS A 319 -9.12 -5.66 19.90
N LEU A 320 -9.14 -5.34 18.61
CA LEU A 320 -8.86 -4.01 18.08
C LEU A 320 -10.04 -3.05 18.31
N ARG A 321 -9.76 -1.85 18.81
CA ARG A 321 -10.77 -0.81 19.08
C ARG A 321 -11.04 0.00 17.81
N LEU A 322 -12.31 0.32 17.61
CA LEU A 322 -12.79 1.08 16.48
C LEU A 322 -12.21 2.50 16.46
N LEU A 323 -12.22 3.17 17.61
CA LEU A 323 -11.88 4.57 17.75
C LEU A 323 -10.37 4.83 17.68
N PHE A 324 -9.56 4.08 18.44
CA PHE A 324 -8.12 4.32 18.61
C PHE A 324 -7.27 3.74 17.48
N GLU A 325 -7.60 2.53 17.02
CA GLU A 325 -6.78 1.77 16.07
C GLU A 325 -7.43 1.72 14.68
N VAL A 326 -8.69 1.29 14.59
CA VAL A 326 -9.26 0.80 13.33
C VAL A 326 -9.73 1.91 12.40
N ALA A 327 -10.46 2.90 12.90
CA ALA A 327 -10.89 4.03 12.08
C ALA A 327 -9.71 4.91 11.58
N PRO A 328 -8.66 5.19 12.38
CA PRO A 328 -7.49 5.91 11.87
C PRO A 328 -6.70 5.12 10.81
N LEU A 329 -6.41 3.84 11.04
CA LEU A 329 -5.70 3.01 10.06
C LEU A 329 -6.53 2.77 8.78
N GLY A 330 -7.84 2.58 8.91
CA GLY A 330 -8.75 2.51 7.76
C GLY A 330 -8.74 3.79 6.92
N PHE A 331 -8.57 4.96 7.55
CA PHE A 331 -8.48 6.24 6.86
C PHE A 331 -7.16 6.33 6.08
N LEU A 332 -6.04 5.98 6.70
CA LEU A 332 -4.73 5.92 6.02
C LEU A 332 -4.73 4.94 4.83
N ILE A 333 -5.42 3.80 4.94
CA ILE A 333 -5.52 2.80 3.87
C ILE A 333 -6.43 3.25 2.73
N GLU A 334 -7.63 3.77 3.01
CA GLU A 334 -8.54 4.25 1.95
C GLU A 334 -7.99 5.51 1.26
N LYS A 335 -7.29 6.39 1.99
CA LYS A 335 -6.59 7.55 1.41
C LYS A 335 -5.38 7.14 0.55
N ALA A 336 -4.74 6.01 0.86
CA ALA A 336 -3.69 5.40 0.05
C ALA A 336 -4.23 4.62 -1.18
N GLY A 337 -5.54 4.63 -1.45
CA GLY A 337 -6.15 3.91 -2.58
C GLY A 337 -6.43 2.42 -2.32
N GLY A 338 -6.28 1.96 -1.08
CA GLY A 338 -6.71 0.63 -0.64
C GLY A 338 -8.15 0.62 -0.12
N TYR A 339 -8.53 -0.50 0.48
CA TYR A 339 -9.87 -0.74 0.99
C TYR A 339 -9.81 -1.29 2.42
N SER A 340 -10.76 -0.86 3.26
CA SER A 340 -11.00 -1.45 4.59
C SER A 340 -12.27 -2.30 4.58
N SER A 341 -12.40 -3.26 5.49
CA SER A 341 -13.69 -3.93 5.76
C SER A 341 -13.80 -4.51 7.18
N ASP A 342 -14.97 -4.41 7.80
CA ASP A 342 -15.33 -5.24 8.97
C ASP A 342 -15.92 -6.61 8.56
N GLY A 343 -16.04 -6.87 7.26
CA GLY A 343 -16.70 -8.02 6.65
C GLY A 343 -18.00 -7.66 5.91
N LYS A 344 -18.59 -6.50 6.19
CA LYS A 344 -19.89 -6.08 5.62
C LYS A 344 -19.91 -4.64 5.15
N GLN A 345 -19.15 -3.75 5.78
CA GLN A 345 -19.06 -2.32 5.46
C GLN A 345 -17.60 -1.84 5.55
N SER A 346 -17.28 -0.64 5.04
CA SER A 346 -15.98 -0.03 5.34
C SER A 346 -15.96 0.29 6.84
N VAL A 347 -14.79 0.18 7.47
CA VAL A 347 -14.67 0.53 8.90
C VAL A 347 -14.86 2.03 9.12
N LEU A 348 -14.69 2.85 8.06
CA LEU A 348 -14.96 4.28 8.11
C LEU A 348 -16.44 4.62 8.17
N ASP A 349 -17.34 3.73 7.72
CA ASP A 349 -18.79 3.91 7.81
C ASP A 349 -19.37 3.39 9.13
N LYS A 350 -18.53 2.85 10.02
CA LYS A 350 -18.96 2.28 11.30
C LYS A 350 -19.08 3.40 12.33
N VAL A 351 -20.27 3.56 12.90
CA VAL A 351 -20.53 4.53 13.98
C VAL A 351 -19.84 4.06 15.25
N ILE A 352 -19.05 4.93 15.87
CA ILE A 352 -18.46 4.72 17.19
C ILE A 352 -19.54 5.04 18.22
N VAL A 353 -20.09 4.01 18.88
CA VAL A 353 -21.14 4.16 19.89
C VAL A 353 -20.50 4.34 21.28
N ASN A 354 -19.49 3.54 21.59
CA ASN A 354 -18.69 3.61 22.81
C ASN A 354 -17.20 3.76 22.45
N LEU A 355 -16.43 4.37 23.35
CA LEU A 355 -15.00 4.63 23.15
C LEU A 355 -14.19 3.33 22.97
N ASP A 356 -14.56 2.26 23.70
CA ASP A 356 -13.93 0.93 23.66
C ASP A 356 -14.70 -0.10 22.78
N ASP A 357 -15.49 0.39 21.80
CA ASP A 357 -16.11 -0.48 20.78
C ASP A 357 -15.02 -1.25 20.01
N ARG A 358 -15.16 -2.56 19.87
CA ARG A 358 -14.18 -3.41 19.15
C ARG A 358 -14.76 -3.98 17.87
N THR A 359 -13.90 -4.22 16.89
CA THR A 359 -14.29 -4.85 15.62
C THR A 359 -13.20 -5.77 15.09
N GLN A 360 -13.61 -6.78 14.32
CA GLN A 360 -12.71 -7.41 13.36
C GLN A 360 -12.48 -6.46 12.18
N VAL A 361 -11.38 -6.67 11.45
CA VAL A 361 -11.02 -5.82 10.31
C VAL A 361 -10.16 -6.55 9.29
N ALA A 362 -10.26 -6.13 8.04
CA ALA A 362 -9.25 -6.32 7.01
C ALA A 362 -8.87 -4.98 6.34
N TYR A 363 -7.62 -4.87 5.91
CA TYR A 363 -7.08 -3.75 5.13
C TYR A 363 -6.25 -4.28 3.98
N GLY A 364 -6.45 -3.79 2.76
CA GLY A 364 -5.61 -4.23 1.65
C GLY A 364 -6.05 -3.76 0.27
N SER A 365 -5.57 -4.47 -0.73
CA SER A 365 -5.99 -4.31 -2.13
C SER A 365 -7.46 -4.72 -2.33
N LYS A 366 -8.05 -4.27 -3.44
CA LYS A 366 -9.48 -4.41 -3.71
C LYS A 366 -9.93 -5.88 -3.74
N ASN A 367 -9.20 -6.73 -4.45
CA ASN A 367 -9.61 -8.12 -4.64
C ASN A 367 -9.38 -8.96 -3.38
N GLU A 368 -8.42 -8.63 -2.53
CA GLU A 368 -8.26 -9.32 -1.24
C GLU A 368 -9.33 -8.92 -0.23
N ILE A 369 -9.82 -7.67 -0.25
CA ILE A 369 -11.01 -7.31 0.53
C ILE A 369 -12.28 -7.98 -0.02
N ILE A 370 -12.45 -8.08 -1.33
CA ILE A 370 -13.54 -8.88 -1.94
C ILE A 370 -13.46 -10.33 -1.46
N ARG A 371 -12.28 -10.96 -1.55
CA ARG A 371 -12.02 -12.33 -1.10
C ARG A 371 -12.31 -12.52 0.39
N PHE A 372 -11.89 -11.58 1.23
CA PHE A 372 -12.15 -11.59 2.66
C PHE A 372 -13.65 -11.61 2.96
N GLU A 373 -14.42 -10.69 2.36
CA GLU A 373 -15.87 -10.61 2.54
C GLU A 373 -16.59 -11.84 1.98
N GLU A 374 -16.23 -12.30 0.78
CA GLU A 374 -16.79 -13.50 0.17
C GLU A 374 -16.47 -14.77 0.96
N THR A 375 -15.25 -14.91 1.47
CA THR A 375 -14.86 -16.13 2.19
C THR A 375 -15.56 -16.23 3.54
N LEU A 376 -15.72 -15.12 4.27
CA LEU A 376 -16.35 -15.08 5.60
C LEU A 376 -17.88 -14.90 5.58
N TYR A 377 -18.45 -14.30 4.53
CA TYR A 377 -19.87 -13.90 4.48
C TYR A 377 -20.56 -14.26 3.15
N GLY A 378 -19.92 -15.03 2.27
CA GLY A 378 -20.45 -15.53 1.01
C GLY A 378 -20.54 -14.49 -0.12
N SER A 379 -20.59 -13.19 0.21
CA SER A 379 -20.75 -12.09 -0.74
C SER A 379 -19.90 -10.88 -0.34
N SER A 380 -19.37 -10.16 -1.33
CA SER A 380 -18.71 -8.87 -1.11
C SER A 380 -19.60 -7.69 -1.53
N ARG A 381 -19.64 -6.65 -0.70
CA ARG A 381 -20.29 -5.37 -1.02
C ARG A 381 -19.54 -4.55 -2.07
N LEU A 382 -18.23 -4.77 -2.26
CA LEU A 382 -17.44 -4.16 -3.33
C LEU A 382 -17.78 -4.76 -4.71
N LYS A 383 -18.49 -5.88 -4.73
CA LYS A 383 -18.93 -6.60 -5.93
C LYS A 383 -20.34 -6.19 -6.36
N ALA A 384 -20.57 -4.88 -6.46
CA ALA A 384 -21.76 -4.32 -7.11
C ALA A 384 -21.67 -4.57 -8.63
N GLY A 385 -22.00 -5.80 -9.03
CA GLY A 385 -21.77 -6.28 -10.40
C GLY A 385 -22.00 -7.79 -10.64
N GLY A 386 -22.39 -8.57 -9.62
CA GLY A 386 -22.94 -9.92 -9.82
C GLY A 386 -22.23 -11.08 -9.11
N VAL A 387 -23.07 -11.97 -8.56
CA VAL A 387 -22.81 -13.33 -8.03
C VAL A 387 -21.93 -13.45 -6.77
N PRO A 388 -22.47 -14.00 -5.64
CA PRO A 388 -21.71 -14.34 -4.44
C PRO A 388 -20.70 -15.49 -4.68
N VAL A 389 -19.58 -15.53 -3.95
CA VAL A 389 -18.62 -16.66 -3.98
C VAL A 389 -18.77 -17.48 -2.71
N GLY A 390 -19.49 -18.60 -2.81
CA GLY A 390 -19.68 -19.50 -1.68
C GLY A 390 -20.37 -20.82 -2.06
N ALA A 391 -19.56 -21.86 -2.27
CA ALA A 391 -19.94 -23.28 -2.25
C ALA A 391 -20.90 -23.81 -3.33
N ALA A 392 -20.35 -24.11 -4.51
CA ALA A 392 -20.69 -25.31 -5.26
C ALA A 392 -19.43 -25.83 -5.99
N ALA A 393 -19.23 -27.15 -6.01
CA ALA A 393 -18.26 -27.76 -6.92
C ALA A 393 -18.94 -27.95 -8.28
N PHE A 394 -18.18 -27.76 -9.37
CA PHE A 394 -18.59 -27.98 -10.77
C PHE A 394 -19.85 -27.25 -11.23
N GLU A 395 -19.69 -26.00 -11.66
CA GLU A 395 -19.90 -25.64 -13.07
C GLU A 395 -19.13 -24.35 -13.43
N GLN A 396 -18.58 -24.30 -14.64
CA GLN A 396 -17.45 -23.44 -14.99
C GLN A 396 -17.85 -22.40 -16.04
N GLU A 397 -18.35 -21.24 -15.62
CA GLU A 397 -18.37 -20.06 -16.50
C GLU A 397 -16.99 -19.40 -16.50
N ASN A 398 -16.17 -19.82 -17.46
CA ASN A 398 -14.84 -19.28 -17.72
C ASN A 398 -14.89 -17.77 -17.97
N LYS A 399 -14.43 -16.97 -17.00
CA LYS A 399 -13.98 -15.61 -17.30
C LYS A 399 -12.76 -15.74 -18.21
N LYS A 400 -12.91 -15.34 -19.47
CA LYS A 400 -11.84 -15.39 -20.46
C LYS A 400 -10.75 -14.37 -20.14
N TRP A 401 -9.52 -14.76 -20.39
CA TRP A 401 -8.35 -13.88 -20.30
C TRP A 401 -8.30 -13.01 -21.55
N GLN A 402 -8.03 -11.72 -21.38
CA GLN A 402 -8.09 -10.74 -22.47
C GLN A 402 -6.94 -9.73 -22.39
N GLY A 403 -6.46 -9.26 -23.54
CA GLY A 403 -5.41 -8.25 -23.62
C GLY A 403 -5.40 -7.48 -24.94
N SER A 404 -4.67 -6.36 -24.95
CA SER A 404 -4.50 -5.45 -26.10
C SER A 404 -3.05 -5.02 -26.20
N ILE A 405 -2.45 -5.19 -27.38
CA ILE A 405 -1.08 -4.76 -27.68
C ILE A 405 -1.13 -3.71 -28.78
N GLY A 406 -0.75 -2.48 -28.44
CA GLY A 406 -0.52 -1.41 -29.40
C GLY A 406 0.95 -1.33 -29.83
N GLY A 407 1.19 -1.02 -31.10
CA GLY A 407 2.51 -0.62 -31.60
C GLY A 407 2.40 0.26 -32.85
N ILE A 408 3.24 1.29 -32.92
CA ILE A 408 3.35 2.17 -34.09
C ILE A 408 4.28 1.52 -35.12
N VAL A 409 3.89 1.63 -36.39
CA VAL A 409 4.66 1.25 -37.57
C VAL A 409 4.87 2.52 -38.40
N GLU A 410 6.12 2.84 -38.75
CA GLU A 410 6.48 4.03 -39.56
C GLU A 410 6.18 3.82 -41.06
N ALA A 411 4.92 3.51 -41.38
CA ALA A 411 4.40 3.43 -42.74
C ALA A 411 2.90 3.78 -42.81
N PRO A 412 2.40 4.31 -43.94
CA PRO A 412 0.99 4.65 -44.13
C PRO A 412 0.07 3.43 -44.01
N ILE A 413 -1.15 3.62 -43.50
CA ILE A 413 -2.10 2.55 -43.18
C ILE A 413 -2.36 1.57 -44.34
N HIS A 414 -2.41 2.06 -45.58
CA HIS A 414 -2.59 1.21 -46.75
C HIS A 414 -1.39 0.27 -47.03
N LYS A 415 -0.15 0.68 -46.67
CA LYS A 415 1.05 -0.17 -46.78
C LYS A 415 1.14 -1.20 -45.67
N VAL A 416 0.75 -0.82 -44.45
CA VAL A 416 0.63 -1.76 -43.33
C VAL A 416 -0.43 -2.80 -43.63
N TRP A 417 -1.59 -2.38 -44.17
CA TRP A 417 -2.68 -3.27 -44.58
C TRP A 417 -2.30 -4.20 -45.73
N GLU A 418 -1.61 -3.71 -46.78
CA GLU A 418 -1.08 -4.54 -47.88
C GLU A 418 -0.30 -5.77 -47.36
N ILE A 419 0.37 -5.66 -46.21
CA ILE A 419 1.09 -6.78 -45.56
C ILE A 419 0.16 -7.60 -44.66
N VAL A 420 -0.47 -7.00 -43.64
CA VAL A 420 -1.17 -7.79 -42.61
C VAL A 420 -2.48 -8.42 -43.10
N SER A 421 -3.09 -7.90 -44.17
CA SER A 421 -4.31 -8.47 -44.74
C SER A 421 -4.07 -9.71 -45.61
N GLN A 422 -2.83 -9.97 -46.04
CA GLN A 422 -2.43 -11.21 -46.69
C GLN A 422 -2.16 -12.25 -45.61
N THR A 423 -3.24 -12.72 -44.99
CA THR A 423 -3.15 -13.44 -43.73
C THR A 423 -2.45 -14.79 -43.90
N ASN A 424 -2.57 -15.43 -45.07
CA ASN A 424 -1.87 -16.69 -45.36
C ASN A 424 -0.34 -16.54 -45.50
N ARG A 425 0.17 -15.30 -45.62
CA ARG A 425 1.59 -14.95 -45.61
C ARG A 425 2.13 -14.61 -44.23
N LEU A 426 1.46 -15.07 -43.17
CA LEU A 426 1.87 -14.89 -41.77
C LEU A 426 3.39 -15.07 -41.49
N PRO A 427 4.11 -16.05 -42.07
CA PRO A 427 5.55 -16.21 -41.85
C PRO A 427 6.41 -15.02 -42.31
N GLU A 428 5.94 -14.19 -43.25
CA GLU A 428 6.69 -13.05 -43.79
C GLU A 428 6.89 -11.93 -42.74
N TRP A 429 6.00 -11.85 -41.74
CA TRP A 429 6.03 -10.81 -40.69
C TRP A 429 5.86 -11.33 -39.26
N MET A 430 5.53 -12.62 -39.05
CA MET A 430 5.57 -13.29 -37.75
C MET A 430 6.69 -14.34 -37.71
N PRO A 431 7.93 -14.00 -37.33
CA PRO A 431 9.11 -14.87 -37.51
C PRO A 431 9.13 -16.15 -36.68
N MET A 432 8.23 -16.30 -35.71
CA MET A 432 8.06 -17.56 -34.94
C MET A 432 7.15 -18.57 -35.66
N VAL A 433 6.45 -18.13 -36.71
CA VAL A 433 5.67 -18.98 -37.62
C VAL A 433 6.59 -19.49 -38.71
N GLU A 434 6.76 -20.80 -38.81
CA GLU A 434 7.56 -21.43 -39.86
C GLU A 434 6.71 -21.71 -41.10
N ARG A 435 5.46 -22.10 -40.91
CA ARG A 435 4.56 -22.51 -41.99
C ARG A 435 3.12 -22.10 -41.71
N CYS A 436 2.50 -21.49 -42.71
CA CYS A 436 1.05 -21.37 -42.82
C CYS A 436 0.58 -22.31 -43.95
N THR A 437 -0.50 -23.05 -43.74
CA THR A 437 -1.06 -23.99 -44.72
C THR A 437 -2.56 -23.78 -44.84
N ASP A 438 -3.05 -23.52 -46.05
CA ASP A 438 -4.47 -23.40 -46.36
C ASP A 438 -5.19 -24.74 -46.11
N LEU A 439 -6.34 -24.71 -45.43
CA LEU A 439 -7.16 -25.90 -45.19
C LEU A 439 -8.53 -25.82 -45.86
N ALA A 440 -9.18 -24.64 -45.89
CA ALA A 440 -10.47 -24.45 -46.53
C ALA A 440 -10.77 -22.96 -46.81
N GLY A 441 -11.48 -22.67 -47.89
CA GLY A 441 -11.86 -21.31 -48.29
C GLY A 441 -10.71 -20.49 -48.89
N ASP A 442 -10.98 -19.22 -49.18
CA ASP A 442 -10.04 -18.28 -49.82
C ASP A 442 -9.58 -17.19 -48.83
N ASP A 443 -8.28 -16.86 -48.81
CA ASP A 443 -7.75 -15.85 -47.87
C ASP A 443 -8.45 -14.49 -48.01
N GLY A 444 -8.65 -13.82 -46.87
CA GLY A 444 -9.44 -12.60 -46.77
C GLY A 444 -10.97 -12.78 -46.79
N VAL A 445 -11.50 -13.99 -47.04
CA VAL A 445 -12.94 -14.28 -47.01
C VAL A 445 -13.35 -14.90 -45.67
N PRO A 446 -14.32 -14.32 -44.92
CA PRO A 446 -14.85 -14.92 -43.70
C PRO A 446 -15.28 -16.37 -43.91
N GLY A 447 -14.79 -17.27 -43.06
CA GLY A 447 -14.93 -18.71 -43.20
C GLY A 447 -13.63 -19.43 -43.63
N TYR A 448 -12.63 -18.72 -44.17
CA TYR A 448 -11.30 -19.25 -44.47
C TYR A 448 -10.64 -19.89 -43.25
N VAL A 449 -9.96 -21.03 -43.45
CA VAL A 449 -9.33 -21.84 -42.40
C VAL A 449 -7.90 -22.18 -42.79
N ARG A 450 -6.98 -22.00 -41.85
CA ARG A 450 -5.56 -22.28 -42.01
C ARG A 450 -4.99 -23.05 -40.83
N LEU A 451 -3.87 -23.74 -41.07
CA LEU A 451 -3.00 -24.30 -40.03
C LEU A 451 -1.71 -23.49 -39.97
N VAL A 452 -1.45 -22.88 -38.82
CA VAL A 452 -0.22 -22.15 -38.49
C VAL A 452 0.65 -23.06 -37.63
N SER A 453 1.94 -23.21 -37.96
CA SER A 453 2.88 -24.01 -37.17
C SER A 453 4.28 -23.41 -37.13
N GLY A 454 4.99 -23.66 -36.03
CA GLY A 454 6.32 -23.12 -35.76
C GLY A 454 6.67 -23.17 -34.27
N PHE A 455 7.48 -22.23 -33.82
CA PHE A 455 8.02 -22.16 -32.45
C PHE A 455 7.38 -21.03 -31.63
N MET A 456 6.11 -20.74 -31.89
CA MET A 456 5.33 -19.67 -31.26
C MET A 456 5.14 -19.89 -29.74
N PHE A 457 5.15 -21.15 -29.29
CA PHE A 457 5.06 -21.54 -27.88
C PHE A 457 6.04 -22.70 -27.62
N PRO A 458 6.87 -22.65 -26.55
CA PRO A 458 7.75 -23.76 -26.19
C PRO A 458 6.96 -25.04 -25.89
N GLN A 459 7.47 -26.19 -26.32
CA GLN A 459 6.94 -27.51 -26.02
C GLN A 459 7.99 -28.33 -25.27
N HIS A 460 7.56 -29.22 -24.37
CA HIS A 460 8.47 -29.99 -23.51
C HIS A 460 9.44 -30.89 -24.28
N ASP A 461 9.01 -31.43 -25.42
CA ASP A 461 9.79 -32.38 -26.23
C ASP A 461 10.51 -31.72 -27.43
N GLY A 462 10.46 -30.39 -27.53
CA GLY A 462 11.02 -29.63 -28.67
C GLY A 462 10.14 -29.62 -29.92
N ASP A 463 8.94 -30.21 -29.84
CA ASP A 463 7.95 -30.24 -30.91
C ASP A 463 7.41 -28.84 -31.29
N LYS A 464 6.88 -28.74 -32.51
CA LYS A 464 6.33 -27.48 -33.02
C LYS A 464 4.94 -27.21 -32.43
N SER A 465 4.76 -26.00 -31.92
CA SER A 465 3.43 -25.44 -31.65
C SER A 465 2.65 -25.31 -32.96
N TRP A 466 1.36 -25.67 -32.95
CA TRP A 466 0.44 -25.49 -34.06
C TRP A 466 -0.94 -25.01 -33.60
N ILE A 467 -1.57 -24.21 -34.44
CA ILE A 467 -2.88 -23.62 -34.24
C ILE A 467 -3.66 -23.74 -35.55
N LYS A 468 -4.82 -24.38 -35.49
CA LYS A 468 -5.83 -24.36 -36.56
C LYS A 468 -6.79 -23.22 -36.25
N GLU A 469 -6.94 -22.28 -37.19
CA GLU A 469 -7.76 -21.09 -36.96
C GLU A 469 -8.59 -20.70 -38.18
N ARG A 470 -9.74 -20.07 -37.92
CA ARG A 470 -10.73 -19.63 -38.89
C ARG A 470 -10.88 -18.11 -38.85
N LEU A 471 -10.88 -17.48 -40.03
CA LEU A 471 -11.21 -16.09 -40.23
C LEU A 471 -12.71 -15.88 -39.96
N VAL A 472 -13.04 -15.13 -38.91
CA VAL A 472 -14.42 -14.81 -38.48
C VAL A 472 -14.94 -13.57 -39.21
N SER A 473 -14.10 -12.55 -39.38
CA SER A 473 -14.43 -11.33 -40.12
C SER A 473 -13.18 -10.68 -40.71
N MET A 474 -13.36 -9.97 -41.83
CA MET A 474 -12.35 -9.17 -42.52
C MET A 474 -13.06 -7.93 -43.06
N ASP A 475 -12.66 -6.73 -42.62
CA ASP A 475 -13.19 -5.46 -43.12
C ASP A 475 -12.03 -4.56 -43.59
N PRO A 476 -11.80 -4.49 -44.92
CA PRO A 476 -10.80 -3.60 -45.52
C PRO A 476 -11.09 -2.11 -45.36
N LYS A 477 -12.30 -1.68 -44.96
CA LYS A 477 -12.63 -0.25 -44.75
C LYS A 477 -12.20 0.22 -43.36
N SER A 478 -12.47 -0.60 -42.34
CA SER A 478 -11.99 -0.35 -40.96
C SER A 478 -10.59 -0.89 -40.70
N HIS A 479 -9.95 -1.49 -41.72
CA HIS A 479 -8.62 -2.09 -41.65
C HIS A 479 -8.48 -3.06 -40.47
N SER A 480 -9.44 -3.99 -40.35
CA SER A 480 -9.48 -4.93 -39.23
C SER A 480 -9.94 -6.34 -39.62
N TYR A 481 -9.43 -7.36 -38.95
CA TYR A 481 -9.88 -8.74 -39.09
C TYR A 481 -9.87 -9.48 -37.74
N VAL A 482 -10.67 -10.54 -37.65
CA VAL A 482 -10.81 -11.37 -36.45
C VAL A 482 -10.64 -12.84 -36.82
N TYR A 483 -9.76 -13.54 -36.10
CA TYR A 483 -9.60 -14.99 -36.14
C TYR A 483 -10.17 -15.65 -34.89
N ARG A 484 -10.63 -16.91 -35.04
CA ARG A 484 -10.95 -17.82 -33.93
C ARG A 484 -10.14 -19.10 -34.08
N MET A 485 -9.48 -19.50 -33.00
CA MET A 485 -8.75 -20.75 -32.91
C MET A 485 -9.75 -21.91 -32.78
N GLU A 486 -9.75 -22.82 -33.75
CA GLU A 486 -10.62 -24.01 -33.77
C GLU A 486 -10.00 -25.20 -33.04
N ALA A 487 -8.69 -25.37 -33.12
CA ALA A 487 -7.95 -26.44 -32.45
C ALA A 487 -6.47 -26.05 -32.23
N SER A 488 -5.83 -26.54 -31.18
CA SER A 488 -4.38 -26.35 -30.97
C SER A 488 -3.72 -27.47 -30.17
N ASN A 489 -2.39 -27.58 -30.19
CA ASN A 489 -1.62 -28.34 -29.18
C ASN A 489 -1.11 -27.48 -28.01
N VAL A 490 -1.59 -26.24 -27.89
CA VAL A 490 -1.14 -25.25 -26.90
C VAL A 490 -2.28 -24.76 -25.98
N GLY A 491 -3.44 -25.42 -26.04
CA GLY A 491 -4.63 -25.11 -25.23
C GLY A 491 -5.40 -23.85 -25.64
N LEU A 492 -5.02 -23.16 -26.71
CA LEU A 492 -5.65 -21.93 -27.20
C LEU A 492 -7.01 -22.16 -27.91
N ASP A 493 -7.60 -23.32 -27.74
CA ASP A 493 -8.83 -23.78 -28.37
C ASP A 493 -10.03 -22.90 -27.98
N GLY A 494 -10.76 -22.40 -28.98
CA GLY A 494 -11.89 -21.48 -28.80
C GLY A 494 -11.50 -20.01 -28.57
N SER A 495 -10.21 -19.67 -28.51
CA SER A 495 -9.73 -18.29 -28.39
C SER A 495 -10.08 -17.45 -29.62
N VAL A 496 -10.11 -16.14 -29.43
CA VAL A 496 -10.36 -15.13 -30.45
C VAL A 496 -9.18 -14.15 -30.46
N ASN A 497 -8.77 -13.73 -31.65
CA ASN A 497 -7.69 -12.80 -31.88
C ASN A 497 -8.13 -11.78 -32.94
N SER A 498 -7.88 -10.49 -32.71
CA SER A 498 -8.38 -9.41 -33.54
C SER A 498 -7.30 -8.36 -33.77
N LEU A 499 -6.98 -8.09 -35.03
CA LEU A 499 -6.06 -7.03 -35.43
C LEU A 499 -6.85 -5.88 -36.07
N LYS A 500 -6.52 -4.65 -35.68
CA LYS A 500 -7.08 -3.42 -36.23
C LYS A 500 -5.97 -2.40 -36.47
N LEU A 501 -6.03 -1.70 -37.60
CA LEU A 501 -5.17 -0.58 -37.89
C LEU A 501 -5.90 0.74 -37.66
N VAL A 502 -5.16 1.75 -37.18
CA VAL A 502 -5.63 3.13 -37.02
C VAL A 502 -4.57 4.05 -37.62
N ASP A 503 -4.99 4.98 -38.47
CA ASP A 503 -4.12 6.05 -38.99
C ASP A 503 -3.68 6.92 -37.80
N TYR A 504 -2.37 7.03 -37.60
CA TYR A 504 -1.77 7.71 -36.45
C TYR A 504 -1.17 9.08 -36.84
N GLY A 505 -1.28 9.49 -38.11
CA GLY A 505 -0.69 10.71 -38.65
C GLY A 505 0.78 10.55 -39.04
N ASP A 506 1.33 11.58 -39.70
CA ASP A 506 2.73 11.67 -40.12
C ASP A 506 3.27 10.41 -40.85
N ASP A 507 2.47 9.87 -41.78
CA ASP A 507 2.73 8.63 -42.53
C ASP A 507 2.99 7.39 -41.63
N SER A 508 2.40 7.35 -40.44
CA SER A 508 2.51 6.24 -39.48
C SER A 508 1.15 5.59 -39.15
N THR A 509 1.20 4.33 -38.70
CA THR A 509 0.01 3.52 -38.38
C THR A 509 0.13 2.90 -37.00
N LEU A 510 -0.92 3.03 -36.19
CA LEU A 510 -1.08 2.24 -34.97
C LEU A 510 -1.68 0.88 -35.31
N VAL A 511 -0.94 -0.19 -35.03
CA VAL A 511 -1.45 -1.56 -34.99
C VAL A 511 -1.97 -1.84 -33.58
N ASP A 512 -3.26 -2.09 -33.44
CA ASP A 512 -3.91 -2.52 -32.21
C ASP A 512 -4.30 -4.00 -32.34
N TRP A 513 -3.75 -4.84 -31.46
CA TRP A 513 -3.89 -6.28 -31.50
C TRP A 513 -4.50 -6.80 -30.20
N THR A 514 -5.77 -7.17 -30.25
CA THR A 514 -6.51 -7.74 -29.12
C THR A 514 -6.60 -9.26 -29.19
N PHE A 515 -6.74 -9.88 -28.03
CA PHE A 515 -6.99 -11.30 -27.90
C PHE A 515 -7.90 -11.60 -26.71
N GLU A 516 -8.61 -12.72 -26.79
CA GLU A 516 -9.54 -13.24 -25.79
C GLU A 516 -9.41 -14.78 -25.79
N LEU A 517 -8.85 -15.38 -24.74
CA LEU A 517 -8.66 -16.83 -24.63
C LEU A 517 -9.35 -17.43 -23.42
N ASN A 518 -9.63 -18.73 -23.48
CA ASN A 518 -10.05 -19.48 -22.29
C ASN A 518 -8.85 -19.63 -21.32
N PRO A 519 -9.09 -19.69 -20.00
CA PRO A 519 -8.04 -19.99 -19.03
C PRO A 519 -7.31 -21.30 -19.37
N LEU A 520 -5.98 -21.23 -19.49
CA LEU A 520 -5.14 -22.39 -19.78
C LEU A 520 -4.80 -23.13 -18.48
N GLU A 521 -4.98 -24.45 -18.47
CA GLU A 521 -4.71 -25.28 -17.29
C GLU A 521 -3.23 -25.19 -16.89
N GLY A 522 -2.97 -24.93 -15.60
CA GLY A 522 -1.62 -24.78 -15.05
C GLY A 522 -0.90 -23.47 -15.38
N ALA A 523 -1.50 -22.56 -16.16
CA ALA A 523 -0.92 -21.26 -16.48
C ALA A 523 -1.51 -20.11 -15.64
N CYS A 524 -0.79 -18.99 -15.57
CA CYS A 524 -1.25 -17.75 -14.95
C CYS A 524 -1.70 -16.76 -16.03
N GLU A 525 -2.83 -16.06 -15.82
CA GLU A 525 -3.36 -15.04 -16.74
C GLU A 525 -2.28 -14.01 -17.10
N ASP A 526 -1.70 -13.34 -16.10
CA ASP A 526 -0.66 -12.32 -16.30
C ASP A 526 0.54 -12.86 -17.11
N SER A 527 0.99 -14.09 -16.83
CA SER A 527 2.14 -14.69 -17.53
C SER A 527 1.85 -15.02 -19.00
N ILE A 528 0.61 -15.40 -19.32
CA ILE A 528 0.19 -15.65 -20.70
C ILE A 528 -0.09 -14.34 -21.42
N VAL A 529 -0.68 -13.35 -20.75
CA VAL A 529 -0.90 -12.00 -21.27
C VAL A 529 0.42 -11.30 -21.58
N ASP A 530 1.42 -11.38 -20.68
CA ASP A 530 2.77 -10.86 -20.89
C ASP A 530 3.49 -11.58 -22.05
N TYR A 531 3.33 -12.91 -22.15
CA TYR A 531 3.97 -13.70 -23.22
C TYR A 531 3.38 -13.38 -24.60
N LEU A 532 2.06 -13.37 -24.72
CA LEU A 532 1.37 -12.92 -25.94
C LEU A 532 1.67 -11.44 -26.23
N GLY A 533 1.79 -10.63 -25.17
CA GLY A 533 2.26 -9.25 -25.19
C GLY A 533 3.60 -9.09 -25.90
N PHE A 534 4.59 -9.85 -25.46
CA PHE A 534 5.92 -9.91 -26.07
C PHE A 534 5.86 -10.43 -27.52
N LEU A 535 5.11 -11.50 -27.78
CA LEU A 535 4.98 -12.11 -29.10
C LEU A 535 4.41 -11.14 -30.13
N TYR A 536 3.26 -10.50 -29.85
CA TYR A 536 2.61 -9.56 -30.77
C TYR A 536 3.46 -8.29 -30.94
N LYS A 537 4.07 -7.76 -29.87
CA LYS A 537 4.99 -6.61 -29.97
C LYS A 537 6.24 -6.91 -30.81
N SER A 538 6.72 -8.16 -30.80
CA SER A 538 7.80 -8.63 -31.68
C SER A 538 7.36 -8.68 -33.15
N CYS A 539 6.13 -9.16 -33.41
CA CYS A 539 5.56 -9.23 -34.75
C CYS A 539 5.28 -7.83 -35.34
N ILE A 540 4.74 -6.89 -34.57
CA ILE A 540 4.49 -5.51 -35.04
C ILE A 540 5.78 -4.85 -35.54
N LYS A 541 6.89 -4.99 -34.80
CA LYS A 541 8.23 -4.53 -35.21
C LYS A 541 8.78 -5.19 -36.48
N LYS A 542 8.19 -6.28 -36.95
CA LYS A 542 8.61 -6.99 -38.18
C LYS A 542 7.80 -6.59 -39.40
N ILE A 543 6.66 -5.92 -39.23
CA ILE A 543 5.85 -5.41 -40.34
C ILE A 543 6.65 -4.40 -41.18
N GLU A 544 7.43 -3.50 -40.56
CA GLU A 544 8.30 -2.54 -41.26
C GLU A 544 9.29 -3.25 -42.22
N GLY A 545 9.97 -4.28 -41.73
CA GLY A 545 10.89 -5.09 -42.55
C GLY A 545 10.19 -5.87 -43.66
N ALA A 546 8.94 -6.30 -43.45
CA ALA A 546 8.13 -6.95 -44.47
C ALA A 546 7.65 -5.97 -45.57
N ILE A 547 7.31 -4.72 -45.20
CA ILE A 547 7.01 -3.63 -46.15
C ILE A 547 8.23 -3.37 -47.05
N GLU A 548 9.42 -3.24 -46.46
CA GLU A 548 10.67 -3.07 -47.22
C GLU A 548 10.96 -4.25 -48.17
N ALA A 549 10.76 -5.49 -47.71
CA ALA A 549 10.99 -6.68 -48.51
C ALA A 549 10.00 -6.77 -49.70
N SER A 550 8.72 -6.47 -49.46
CA SER A 550 7.69 -6.41 -50.50
C SER A 550 7.98 -5.32 -51.54
N ALA A 551 8.48 -4.16 -51.11
CA ALA A 551 8.90 -3.08 -52.01
C ALA A 551 10.06 -3.52 -52.94
N LYS A 552 11.04 -4.26 -52.41
CA LYS A 552 12.19 -4.78 -53.19
C LYS A 552 11.76 -5.84 -54.22
N GLN A 553 10.75 -6.66 -53.92
CA GLN A 553 10.19 -7.66 -54.86
C GLN A 553 9.35 -7.07 -56.00
N LYS A 554 8.88 -5.82 -55.89
CA LYS A 554 8.10 -5.13 -56.95
C LYS A 554 8.97 -4.36 -57.96
N ILE A 555 10.30 -4.38 -57.81
CA ILE A 555 11.26 -3.58 -58.59
C ILE A 555 12.21 -4.45 -59.44
N GLY A 556 12.25 -5.77 -59.20
CA GLY A 556 12.97 -6.77 -59.99
C GLY A 556 12.01 -7.74 -60.68
#